data_AF-A0A918XD37-F1
#
_entry.id   AF-A0A918XD37-F1
#
_cell.length_a   1.000
_cell.length_b   1.000
_cell.length_c   1.000
_cell.angle_alpha   90.00
_cell.angle_beta   90.00
_cell.angle_gamma   90.00
#
_symmetry.space_group_name_H-M   'P 1'
#
loop_
_entity.id
_entity.type
_entity.pdbx_description
1 polymer ?
#
loop_
_entity_poly.entity_id
_entity_poly.type
_entity_poly.pdbx_seq_one_letter_code
_entity_poly.pdbx_strand_id
1 'polypeptide(L)'
;MSGHTTGLPRRLASVLAAAALAVTLPQTAHAAETPADGPNTAPTAPAPADRAAEDRLAAEAELEHAAVPPGPLTFGAEALSSVESAAADAAAGASCGISAKEATAMALAPVWPEIVTGTQATPSPMTLSRFDNQAGLYDPAGRDGLFFNPGVGLWQMDSAGLGTDNTAGEAIDSAWVSGLVTPYIVDKYCSALNGGSSAPDARATAWSDWNACSGGECDTVYWRAFNDGVTADGNVDRYGGAEPRTCEYQGSTYDCLFVDIADAQGADWWAAPDAGRSPLPHPFYVLRDDSGGSTEEVRVFLGEDSGHGTDVTATRPFGGDARDSLTWTDGRGLCDTTEGRGAC
;
A
#
# COMPACT_ATOMS: atom_id res chain seq x y z
N MET A 1 57.50 4.62 -41.78
CA MET A 1 58.02 3.74 -42.84
C MET A 1 57.19 2.48 -42.84
N SER A 2 56.56 2.17 -43.98
CA SER A 2 56.05 0.86 -44.47
C SER A 2 55.21 0.01 -43.50
N GLY A 3 53.92 -0.28 -43.67
CA GLY A 3 53.13 -0.45 -44.89
C GLY A 3 53.25 -1.89 -45.41
N HIS A 4 52.23 -2.74 -45.21
CA HIS A 4 51.71 -3.73 -46.18
C HIS A 4 50.48 -4.51 -45.67
N THR A 5 49.75 -5.01 -46.66
CA THR A 5 48.30 -5.17 -46.78
C THR A 5 47.90 -6.66 -46.92
N THR A 6 46.57 -6.91 -47.00
CA THR A 6 45.84 -8.08 -47.57
C THR A 6 45.74 -9.37 -46.74
N GLY A 7 44.61 -10.09 -46.67
CA GLY A 7 43.36 -9.95 -47.43
C GLY A 7 42.23 -10.86 -46.91
N LEU A 8 41.01 -10.56 -47.38
CA LEU A 8 39.78 -11.35 -47.24
C LEU A 8 39.80 -12.61 -48.13
N PRO A 9 38.96 -13.60 -47.80
CA PRO A 9 38.10 -14.17 -48.83
C PRO A 9 36.61 -14.26 -48.45
N ARG A 10 35.80 -13.92 -49.45
CA ARG A 10 34.35 -14.20 -49.60
C ARG A 10 34.05 -15.71 -49.60
N ARG A 11 32.96 -16.12 -48.94
CA ARG A 11 32.06 -17.24 -49.35
C ARG A 11 30.64 -16.88 -48.89
N LEU A 12 29.75 -16.51 -49.82
CA LEU A 12 28.84 -17.34 -50.63
C LEU A 12 27.52 -17.65 -49.90
N ALA A 13 26.46 -17.16 -50.55
CA ALA A 13 25.06 -17.20 -50.16
C ALA A 13 24.48 -18.62 -50.10
N SER A 14 23.43 -18.80 -49.30
CA SER A 14 22.41 -19.82 -49.52
C SER A 14 21.07 -19.27 -49.02
N VAL A 15 20.28 -18.82 -49.98
CA VAL A 15 18.84 -18.53 -49.87
C VAL A 15 18.13 -19.88 -49.89
N LEU A 16 17.30 -20.16 -48.89
CA LEU A 16 16.29 -21.21 -48.95
C LEU A 16 14.92 -20.57 -48.73
N ALA A 17 14.17 -20.49 -49.82
CA ALA A 17 12.77 -20.13 -49.84
C ALA A 17 11.94 -21.32 -49.35
N ALA A 18 11.05 -21.07 -48.39
CA ALA A 18 9.95 -21.97 -48.07
C ALA A 18 8.65 -21.29 -48.55
N ALA A 19 8.15 -21.77 -49.69
CA ALA A 19 6.79 -21.50 -50.14
C ALA A 19 5.85 -22.49 -49.44
N ALA A 20 4.84 -21.98 -48.73
CA ALA A 20 3.71 -22.78 -48.27
C ALA A 20 2.41 -22.13 -48.77
N LEU A 21 1.60 -22.96 -49.41
CA LEU A 21 0.43 -22.64 -50.21
C LEU A 21 -0.67 -21.93 -49.40
N ALA A 22 -1.22 -20.87 -50.00
CA ALA A 22 -2.51 -20.31 -49.63
C ALA A 22 -3.64 -21.25 -50.08
N VAL A 23 -4.42 -21.75 -49.12
CA VAL A 23 -5.72 -22.36 -49.38
C VAL A 23 -6.77 -21.27 -49.22
N THR A 24 -7.42 -20.92 -50.31
CA THR A 24 -8.57 -20.02 -50.38
C THR A 24 -9.82 -20.71 -49.84
N LEU A 25 -10.41 -20.16 -48.78
CA LEU A 25 -11.78 -20.46 -48.35
C LEU A 25 -12.67 -19.21 -48.55
N PRO A 26 -13.98 -19.38 -48.83
CA PRO A 26 -14.84 -18.29 -49.29
C PRO A 26 -15.13 -17.26 -48.19
N GLN A 27 -15.11 -15.98 -48.56
CA GLN A 27 -15.63 -14.88 -47.77
C GLN A 27 -17.15 -15.00 -47.64
N THR A 28 -17.65 -15.18 -46.42
CA THR A 28 -18.96 -14.65 -46.03
C THR A 28 -18.71 -13.44 -45.15
N ALA A 29 -18.92 -12.25 -45.74
CA ALA A 29 -19.07 -11.04 -44.96
C ALA A 29 -20.27 -11.22 -44.02
N HIS A 30 -20.03 -11.21 -42.72
CA HIS A 30 -21.03 -10.87 -41.73
C HIS A 30 -20.66 -9.48 -41.21
N ALA A 31 -21.30 -8.47 -41.79
CA ALA A 31 -21.50 -7.22 -41.10
C ALA A 31 -22.36 -7.55 -39.87
N ALA A 32 -21.73 -7.66 -38.70
CA ALA A 32 -22.44 -7.56 -37.45
C ALA A 32 -22.56 -6.05 -37.16
N GLU A 33 -23.74 -5.52 -37.43
CA GLU A 33 -24.19 -4.26 -36.84
C GLU A 33 -24.06 -4.39 -35.32
N THR A 34 -23.16 -3.64 -34.71
CA THR A 34 -23.13 -3.48 -33.25
C THR A 34 -24.36 -2.68 -32.86
N PRO A 35 -25.33 -3.23 -32.10
CA PRO A 35 -26.37 -2.40 -31.52
C PRO A 35 -25.71 -1.55 -30.44
N ALA A 36 -25.61 -0.25 -30.70
CA ALA A 36 -25.48 0.74 -29.64
C ALA A 36 -26.79 0.71 -28.85
N ASP A 37 -26.84 -0.10 -27.78
CA ASP A 37 -27.78 -0.02 -26.65
C ASP A 37 -27.52 -1.23 -25.72
N GLY A 38 -26.42 -1.16 -24.97
CA GLY A 38 -26.25 -1.94 -23.74
C GLY A 38 -26.37 -0.97 -22.56
N PRO A 39 -27.06 -1.32 -21.46
CA PRO A 39 -27.07 -0.45 -20.30
C PRO A 39 -25.62 -0.26 -19.85
N ASN A 40 -25.24 1.00 -19.68
CA ASN A 40 -23.99 1.40 -19.06
C ASN A 40 -24.06 0.95 -17.59
N THR A 41 -23.84 -0.33 -17.32
CA THR A 41 -23.71 -0.85 -15.96
C THR A 41 -22.33 -0.45 -15.50
N ALA A 42 -22.22 0.80 -15.02
CA ALA A 42 -21.19 1.13 -14.05
C ALA A 42 -21.15 -0.01 -13.00
N PRO A 43 -19.96 -0.42 -12.51
CA PRO A 43 -19.89 -1.41 -11.47
C PRO A 43 -20.80 -0.96 -10.33
N THR A 44 -21.90 -1.69 -10.14
CA THR A 44 -22.81 -1.43 -9.04
C THR A 44 -22.09 -1.94 -7.80
N ALA A 45 -22.08 -1.15 -6.72
CA ALA A 45 -21.49 -1.57 -5.46
C ALA A 45 -21.95 -3.00 -5.12
N PRO A 46 -21.04 -3.90 -4.72
CA PRO A 46 -21.37 -5.29 -4.44
C PRO A 46 -22.49 -5.37 -3.40
N ALA A 47 -23.36 -6.38 -3.52
CA ALA A 47 -24.43 -6.54 -2.54
C ALA A 47 -23.82 -6.74 -1.14
N PRO A 48 -24.49 -6.32 -0.04
CA PRO A 48 -23.92 -6.43 1.30
C PRO A 48 -23.46 -7.85 1.71
N ALA A 49 -24.13 -8.88 1.19
CA ALA A 49 -23.74 -10.27 1.42
C ALA A 49 -22.47 -10.69 0.66
N ASP A 50 -22.24 -10.12 -0.53
CA ASP A 50 -21.04 -10.38 -1.32
C ASP A 50 -19.84 -9.69 -0.68
N ARG A 51 -20.01 -8.44 -0.20
CA ARG A 51 -18.97 -7.71 0.55
C ARG A 51 -18.55 -8.45 1.82
N ALA A 52 -19.50 -8.88 2.64
CA ALA A 52 -19.18 -9.63 3.87
C ALA A 52 -18.42 -10.93 3.59
N ALA A 53 -18.69 -11.59 2.45
CA ALA A 53 -17.94 -12.76 2.03
C ALA A 53 -16.51 -12.41 1.59
N GLU A 54 -16.33 -11.32 0.83
CA GLU A 54 -15.02 -10.82 0.39
C GLU A 54 -14.14 -10.39 1.57
N ASP A 55 -14.73 -9.68 2.54
CA ASP A 55 -14.05 -9.22 3.77
C ASP A 55 -13.59 -10.43 4.61
N ARG A 56 -14.43 -11.45 4.76
CA ARG A 56 -14.06 -12.68 5.46
C ARG A 56 -12.90 -13.40 4.78
N LEU A 57 -12.93 -13.51 3.45
CA LEU A 57 -11.84 -14.12 2.69
C LEU A 57 -10.53 -13.32 2.79
N ALA A 58 -10.61 -11.98 2.87
CA ALA A 58 -9.44 -11.14 3.09
C ALA A 58 -8.82 -11.43 4.46
N ALA A 59 -9.64 -11.44 5.50
CA ALA A 59 -9.20 -11.72 6.86
C ALA A 59 -8.63 -13.14 7.02
N GLU A 60 -9.24 -14.16 6.39
CA GLU A 60 -8.71 -15.53 6.38
C GLU A 60 -7.33 -15.60 5.69
N ALA A 61 -7.15 -14.89 4.57
CA ALA A 61 -5.87 -14.85 3.85
C ALA A 61 -4.78 -14.12 4.64
N GLU A 62 -5.11 -13.01 5.30
CA GLU A 62 -4.17 -12.27 6.15
C GLU A 62 -3.63 -13.15 7.29
N LEU A 63 -4.50 -13.91 7.95
CA LEU A 63 -4.10 -14.84 9.03
C LEU A 63 -3.14 -15.93 8.56
N GLU A 64 -3.30 -16.43 7.33
CA GLU A 64 -2.37 -17.41 6.76
C GLU A 64 -0.95 -16.83 6.60
N HIS A 65 -0.83 -15.51 6.43
CA HIS A 65 0.42 -14.79 6.20
C HIS A 65 1.01 -14.14 7.47
N ALA A 66 0.30 -14.22 8.60
CA ALA A 66 0.67 -13.57 9.87
C ALA A 66 1.87 -14.21 10.59
N ALA A 67 2.26 -15.43 10.22
CA ALA A 67 3.33 -16.15 10.89
C ALA A 67 4.67 -15.40 10.80
N VAL A 68 5.28 -15.08 11.95
CA VAL A 68 6.57 -14.39 12.01
C VAL A 68 7.69 -15.40 12.29
N PRO A 69 8.65 -15.59 11.37
CA PRO A 69 9.81 -16.45 11.64
C PRO A 69 10.58 -16.05 12.90
N PRO A 70 11.21 -16.99 13.61
CA PRO A 70 12.08 -16.65 14.73
C PRO A 70 13.35 -15.94 14.24
N GLY A 71 13.84 -14.97 15.00
CA GLY A 71 15.05 -14.22 14.65
C GLY A 71 15.16 -12.86 15.38
N PRO A 72 16.22 -12.09 15.11
CA PRO A 72 16.27 -10.69 15.52
C PRO A 72 15.23 -9.87 14.76
N LEU A 73 14.66 -8.87 15.43
CA LEU A 73 13.77 -7.90 14.81
C LEU A 73 14.60 -6.72 14.28
N THR A 74 14.37 -6.30 13.04
CA THR A 74 14.95 -5.09 12.44
C THR A 74 13.86 -4.10 12.05
N PHE A 75 14.13 -2.80 12.16
CA PHE A 75 13.18 -1.74 11.84
C PHE A 75 13.90 -0.54 11.27
N GLY A 76 13.27 0.21 10.36
CA GLY A 76 13.87 1.42 9.78
C GLY A 76 14.33 2.38 10.88
N ALA A 77 15.54 2.92 10.78
CA ALA A 77 16.17 3.64 11.88
C ALA A 77 15.38 4.90 12.30
N GLU A 78 14.89 5.67 11.32
CA GLU A 78 14.07 6.87 11.57
C GLU A 78 12.68 6.50 12.10
N ALA A 79 12.08 5.44 11.55
CA ALA A 79 10.81 4.91 12.01
C ALA A 79 10.89 4.42 13.46
N LEU A 80 11.94 3.68 13.82
CA LEU A 80 12.16 3.18 15.18
C LEU A 80 12.30 4.35 16.16
N SER A 81 13.11 5.35 15.81
CA SER A 81 13.28 6.54 16.65
C SER A 81 11.97 7.31 16.85
N SER A 82 11.10 7.32 15.84
CA SER A 82 9.78 7.97 15.90
C SER A 82 8.82 7.21 16.81
N VAL A 83 8.80 5.87 16.73
CA VAL A 83 8.01 5.01 17.65
C VAL A 83 8.51 5.16 19.08
N GLU A 84 9.82 5.10 19.31
CA GLU A 84 10.40 5.25 20.66
C GLU A 84 10.06 6.62 21.28
N SER A 85 10.08 7.69 20.48
CA SER A 85 9.71 9.03 20.93
C SER A 85 8.23 9.11 21.27
N ALA A 86 7.35 8.66 20.37
CA ALA A 86 5.90 8.63 20.60
C ALA A 86 5.53 7.73 21.79
N ALA A 87 6.25 6.62 21.99
CA ALA A 87 6.06 5.71 23.11
C ALA A 87 6.48 6.32 24.44
N ALA A 88 7.56 7.10 24.46
CA ALA A 88 7.96 7.84 25.66
C ALA A 88 6.90 8.87 26.06
N ASP A 89 6.38 9.63 25.10
CA ASP A 89 5.33 10.63 25.35
C ASP A 89 4.02 9.97 25.79
N ALA A 90 3.59 8.91 25.09
CA ALA A 90 2.39 8.16 25.43
C ALA A 90 2.49 7.52 26.82
N ALA A 91 3.63 6.91 27.16
CA ALA A 91 3.85 6.33 28.49
C ALA A 91 3.84 7.38 29.60
N ALA A 92 4.39 8.58 29.35
CA ALA A 92 4.38 9.67 30.33
C ALA A 92 2.95 10.21 30.60
N GLY A 93 2.08 10.19 29.58
CA GLY A 93 0.68 10.62 29.67
C GLY A 93 -0.31 9.50 30.02
N ALA A 94 0.14 8.25 30.12
CA ALA A 94 -0.72 7.08 30.24
C ALA A 94 -1.55 7.07 31.53
N SER A 95 -2.77 6.54 31.45
CA SER A 95 -3.68 6.36 32.59
C SER A 95 -3.36 5.13 33.45
N CYS A 96 -2.33 4.36 33.09
CA CYS A 96 -1.86 3.18 33.80
C CYS A 96 -0.34 3.19 33.92
N GLY A 97 0.21 2.29 34.76
CA GLY A 97 1.66 2.11 34.87
C GLY A 97 2.20 1.37 33.65
N ILE A 98 2.86 2.08 32.74
CA ILE A 98 3.55 1.52 31.57
C ILE A 98 4.86 2.28 31.34
N SER A 99 5.93 1.56 30.99
CA SER A 99 7.22 2.16 30.62
C SER A 99 7.27 2.48 29.13
N ALA A 100 8.14 3.43 28.74
CA ALA A 100 8.39 3.74 27.33
C ALA A 100 8.84 2.50 26.53
N LYS A 101 9.58 1.58 27.16
CA LYS A 101 10.02 0.32 26.55
C LYS A 101 8.85 -0.63 26.29
N GLU A 102 7.91 -0.75 27.23
CA GLU A 102 6.70 -1.54 27.03
C GLU A 102 5.83 -0.93 25.94
N ALA A 103 5.63 0.40 25.96
CA ALA A 103 4.88 1.12 24.94
C ALA A 103 5.50 0.96 23.54
N THR A 104 6.84 1.03 23.43
CA THR A 104 7.57 0.80 22.16
C THR A 104 7.32 -0.62 21.66
N ALA A 105 7.54 -1.64 22.50
CA ALA A 105 7.32 -3.03 22.11
C ALA A 105 5.85 -3.31 21.74
N MET A 106 4.89 -2.68 22.44
CA MET A 106 3.47 -2.80 22.13
C MET A 106 3.10 -2.16 20.79
N ALA A 107 3.65 -0.99 20.50
CA ALA A 107 3.41 -0.29 19.24
C ALA A 107 4.00 -1.04 18.04
N LEU A 108 5.16 -1.67 18.22
CA LEU A 108 5.85 -2.43 17.17
C LEU A 108 5.25 -3.82 16.92
N ALA A 109 4.57 -4.42 17.89
CA ALA A 109 4.09 -5.80 17.83
C ALA A 109 3.22 -6.15 16.60
N PRO A 110 2.27 -5.30 16.17
CA PRO A 110 1.45 -5.60 14.99
C PRO A 110 2.24 -5.60 13.68
N VAL A 111 3.37 -4.90 13.59
CA VAL A 111 4.00 -4.60 12.30
C VAL A 111 4.52 -5.85 11.57
N TRP A 112 5.17 -6.78 12.28
CA TRP A 112 5.73 -7.98 11.65
C TRP A 112 4.69 -8.94 11.09
N PRO A 113 3.64 -9.34 11.84
CA PRO A 113 2.62 -10.22 11.30
C PRO A 113 1.80 -9.56 10.18
N GLU A 114 1.72 -8.23 10.14
CA GLU A 114 1.05 -7.50 9.07
C GLU A 114 1.88 -7.37 7.77
N ILE A 115 3.23 -7.29 7.88
CA ILE A 115 4.06 -6.77 6.76
C ILE A 115 5.22 -7.65 6.32
N VAL A 116 5.78 -8.52 7.17
CA VAL A 116 7.08 -9.15 6.83
C VAL A 116 6.94 -10.56 6.25
N THR A 117 5.72 -11.12 6.28
CA THR A 117 5.26 -12.40 5.71
C THR A 117 6.37 -13.36 5.26
N GLY A 118 6.65 -14.37 6.09
CA GLY A 118 7.57 -15.46 5.74
C GLY A 118 9.06 -15.10 5.72
N THR A 119 9.44 -13.87 6.04
CA THR A 119 10.85 -13.42 6.08
C THR A 119 11.23 -12.76 7.42
N GLN A 120 12.45 -12.24 7.53
CA GLN A 120 12.88 -11.34 8.61
C GLN A 120 13.40 -10.01 8.03
N ALA A 121 12.86 -9.60 6.88
CA ALA A 121 13.19 -8.30 6.30
C ALA A 121 12.68 -7.17 7.20
N THR A 122 13.37 -6.03 7.14
CA THR A 122 12.92 -4.80 7.79
C THR A 122 11.56 -4.38 7.23
N PRO A 123 10.52 -4.14 8.05
CA PRO A 123 9.21 -3.72 7.56
C PRO A 123 9.27 -2.48 6.67
N SER A 124 8.53 -2.46 5.58
CA SER A 124 8.48 -1.31 4.67
C SER A 124 7.39 -0.32 5.07
N PRO A 125 7.70 0.97 5.26
CA PRO A 125 6.67 1.99 5.40
C PRO A 125 5.80 2.19 4.16
N MET A 126 6.24 1.79 2.97
CA MET A 126 5.44 1.91 1.74
C MET A 126 4.46 0.74 1.53
N THR A 127 4.36 -0.21 2.47
CA THR A 127 3.55 -1.42 2.27
C THR A 127 2.10 -1.11 1.93
N LEU A 128 1.59 -1.69 0.84
CA LEU A 128 0.20 -1.60 0.42
C LEU A 128 -0.48 -2.96 0.58
N SER A 129 -1.58 -3.03 1.34
CA SER A 129 -2.31 -4.28 1.57
C SER A 129 -2.71 -4.96 0.27
N ARG A 130 -2.51 -6.29 0.22
CA ARG A 130 -2.82 -7.13 -0.94
C ARG A 130 -4.00 -8.08 -0.71
N PHE A 131 -4.72 -7.95 0.39
CA PHE A 131 -5.78 -8.90 0.76
C PHE A 131 -7.18 -8.50 0.26
N ASP A 132 -7.39 -7.21 0.03
CA ASP A 132 -8.66 -6.64 -0.44
C ASP A 132 -8.80 -6.67 -1.96
N ASN A 133 -9.96 -7.06 -2.47
CA ASN A 133 -10.25 -7.10 -3.90
C ASN A 133 -11.72 -6.79 -4.22
N GLN A 134 -12.38 -6.04 -3.34
CA GLN A 134 -13.76 -5.59 -3.48
C GLN A 134 -13.87 -4.66 -4.70
N ALA A 135 -14.96 -4.79 -5.46
CA ALA A 135 -15.13 -4.06 -6.72
C ALA A 135 -15.02 -2.53 -6.60
N GLY A 136 -15.40 -1.95 -5.46
CA GLY A 136 -15.32 -0.50 -5.23
C GLY A 136 -13.90 0.07 -5.22
N LEU A 137 -12.88 -0.77 -4.99
CA LEU A 137 -11.47 -0.38 -4.96
C LEU A 137 -10.83 -0.28 -6.35
N TYR A 138 -11.51 -0.76 -7.39
CA TYR A 138 -11.03 -0.72 -8.76
C TYR A 138 -11.50 0.54 -9.47
N ASP A 139 -10.68 1.02 -10.40
CA ASP A 139 -11.14 1.97 -11.41
C ASP A 139 -12.38 1.41 -12.16
N PRO A 140 -13.51 2.14 -12.20
CA PRO A 140 -14.72 1.67 -12.87
C PRO A 140 -14.59 1.51 -14.39
N ALA A 141 -13.58 2.14 -15.01
CA ALA A 141 -13.27 1.92 -16.42
C ALA A 141 -12.47 0.62 -16.68
N GLY A 142 -12.06 -0.10 -15.63
CA GLY A 142 -11.39 -1.40 -15.74
C GLY A 142 -9.95 -1.31 -16.25
N ARG A 143 -9.27 -0.17 -16.04
CA ARG A 143 -7.86 -0.03 -16.37
C ARG A 143 -6.99 -0.80 -15.39
N ASP A 144 -6.04 -1.55 -15.93
CA ASP A 144 -5.09 -2.35 -15.14
C ASP A 144 -4.27 -1.47 -14.19
N GLY A 145 -3.95 -2.00 -13.01
CA GLY A 145 -3.15 -1.33 -11.98
C GLY A 145 -3.73 -0.02 -11.41
N LEU A 146 -4.91 0.44 -11.84
CA LEU A 146 -5.60 1.54 -11.19
C LEU A 146 -6.46 1.00 -10.05
N PHE A 147 -5.85 0.90 -8.88
CA PHE A 147 -6.43 0.25 -7.71
C PHE A 147 -6.13 1.07 -6.45
N PHE A 148 -7.13 1.15 -5.57
CA PHE A 148 -7.02 1.86 -4.30
C PHE A 148 -6.80 0.86 -3.17
N ASN A 149 -5.54 0.69 -2.72
CA ASN A 149 -5.26 -0.13 -1.54
C ASN A 149 -5.81 0.55 -0.28
N PRO A 150 -6.71 -0.10 0.50
CA PRO A 150 -7.32 0.50 1.68
C PRO A 150 -6.40 0.45 2.90
N GLY A 151 -5.69 -0.67 3.14
CA GLY A 151 -4.68 -0.82 4.18
C GLY A 151 -3.30 -0.37 3.68
N VAL A 152 -2.67 0.54 4.42
CA VAL A 152 -1.40 1.18 4.00
C VAL A 152 -0.43 1.34 5.17
N GLY A 153 0.86 1.17 4.90
CA GLY A 153 1.95 1.54 5.77
C GLY A 153 2.29 0.52 6.86
N LEU A 154 3.19 0.93 7.77
CA LEU A 154 3.75 0.07 8.83
C LEU A 154 2.70 -0.61 9.73
N TRP A 155 1.52 -0.01 9.87
CA TRP A 155 0.43 -0.52 10.69
C TRP A 155 -0.82 -0.87 9.88
N GLN A 156 -0.70 -1.01 8.55
CA GLN A 156 -1.82 -1.35 7.66
C GLN A 156 -3.08 -0.52 7.96
N MET A 157 -2.92 0.81 7.94
CA MET A 157 -3.94 1.78 8.30
C MET A 157 -5.14 1.68 7.34
N ASP A 158 -6.14 0.87 7.68
CA ASP A 158 -7.30 0.61 6.83
C ASP A 158 -8.35 1.72 6.90
N SER A 159 -8.82 2.19 5.74
CA SER A 159 -9.85 3.24 5.63
C SER A 159 -11.19 2.95 6.34
N ALA A 160 -11.50 1.69 6.65
CA ALA A 160 -12.67 1.29 7.44
C ALA A 160 -12.44 1.33 8.96
N GLY A 161 -11.19 1.52 9.39
CA GLY A 161 -10.77 1.51 10.79
C GLY A 161 -9.89 2.72 11.13
N LEU A 162 -8.72 2.45 11.71
CA LEU A 162 -7.77 3.49 12.12
C LEU A 162 -7.29 4.39 10.96
N GLY A 163 -7.36 3.90 9.72
CA GLY A 163 -7.00 4.60 8.50
C GLY A 163 -8.01 5.65 8.03
N THR A 164 -9.18 5.74 8.67
CA THR A 164 -10.32 6.47 8.10
C THR A 164 -10.09 7.98 7.94
N ASP A 165 -9.24 8.57 8.79
CA ASP A 165 -8.95 10.01 8.82
C ASP A 165 -7.48 10.31 8.49
N ASN A 166 -6.85 9.49 7.65
CA ASN A 166 -5.54 9.76 7.08
C ASN A 166 -5.46 9.35 5.62
N THR A 167 -4.55 9.97 4.90
CA THR A 167 -4.16 9.58 3.54
C THR A 167 -3.21 8.39 3.56
N ALA A 168 -3.01 7.74 2.41
CA ALA A 168 -1.91 6.79 2.23
C ALA A 168 -0.55 7.45 2.52
N GLY A 169 -0.35 8.71 2.13
CA GLY A 169 0.92 9.41 2.36
C GLY A 169 1.23 9.57 3.85
N GLU A 170 0.22 9.94 4.64
CA GLU A 170 0.31 10.03 6.11
C GLU A 170 0.49 8.65 6.76
N ALA A 171 -0.06 7.57 6.20
CA ALA A 171 0.16 6.21 6.69
C ALA A 171 1.56 5.66 6.35
N ILE A 172 2.12 6.05 5.20
CA ILE A 172 3.47 5.69 4.76
C ILE A 172 4.52 6.47 5.55
N ASP A 173 4.25 7.73 5.87
CA ASP A 173 5.12 8.56 6.69
C ASP A 173 5.27 7.97 8.10
N SER A 174 6.36 7.24 8.34
CA SER A 174 6.56 6.51 9.58
C SER A 174 6.58 7.43 10.81
N ALA A 175 6.99 8.68 10.67
CA ALA A 175 7.02 9.62 11.79
C ALA A 175 5.61 10.13 12.14
N TRP A 176 4.82 10.47 11.14
CA TRP A 176 3.42 10.88 11.31
C TRP A 176 2.61 9.76 11.95
N VAL A 177 2.61 8.57 11.32
CA VAL A 177 1.75 7.47 11.76
C VAL A 177 2.19 6.90 13.11
N SER A 178 3.48 6.95 13.48
CA SER A 178 3.96 6.59 14.82
C SER A 178 3.30 7.44 15.91
N GLY A 179 3.13 8.74 15.65
CA GLY A 179 2.47 9.68 16.57
C GLY A 179 0.96 9.43 16.71
N LEU A 180 0.33 8.76 15.75
CA LEU A 180 -1.08 8.38 15.78
C LEU A 180 -1.28 7.02 16.46
N VAL A 181 -0.56 6.00 16.00
CA VAL A 181 -0.82 4.60 16.41
C VAL A 181 -0.29 4.30 17.80
N THR A 182 0.87 4.85 18.18
CA THR A 182 1.48 4.57 19.49
C THR A 182 0.59 4.98 20.68
N PRO A 183 0.09 6.24 20.77
CA PRO A 183 -0.83 6.59 21.85
C PRO A 183 -2.13 5.81 21.79
N TYR A 184 -2.65 5.51 20.59
CA TYR A 184 -3.86 4.68 20.43
C TYR A 184 -3.71 3.29 21.09
N ILE A 185 -2.61 2.59 20.81
CA ILE A 185 -2.32 1.27 21.39
C ILE A 185 -2.14 1.36 22.91
N VAL A 186 -1.41 2.36 23.40
CA VAL A 186 -1.19 2.58 24.85
C VAL A 186 -2.51 2.89 25.56
N ASP A 187 -3.37 3.71 24.97
CA ASP A 187 -4.67 4.08 25.55
C ASP A 187 -5.61 2.87 25.62
N LYS A 188 -5.68 2.04 24.59
CA LYS A 188 -6.46 0.79 24.63
C LYS A 188 -5.93 -0.18 25.68
N TYR A 189 -4.62 -0.33 25.78
CA TYR A 189 -3.99 -1.17 26.80
C TYR A 189 -4.34 -0.70 28.22
N CYS A 190 -4.12 0.58 28.50
CA CYS A 190 -4.41 1.13 29.81
C CYS A 190 -5.91 1.12 30.14
N SER A 191 -6.78 1.35 29.16
CA SER A 191 -8.23 1.24 29.33
C SER A 191 -8.63 -0.19 29.71
N ALA A 192 -8.08 -1.20 29.03
CA ALA A 192 -8.36 -2.60 29.34
C ALA A 192 -7.84 -3.00 30.74
N LEU A 193 -6.64 -2.58 31.12
CA LEU A 193 -6.07 -2.80 32.46
C LEU A 193 -6.93 -2.15 33.55
N ASN A 194 -7.28 -0.88 33.38
CA ASN A 194 -8.12 -0.15 34.33
C ASN A 194 -9.54 -0.74 34.41
N GLY A 195 -9.99 -1.42 33.34
CA GLY A 195 -11.21 -2.23 33.31
C GLY A 195 -11.10 -3.59 34.02
N GLY A 196 -9.92 -3.96 34.54
CA GLY A 196 -9.69 -5.19 35.30
C GLY A 196 -9.10 -6.36 34.50
N SER A 197 -8.67 -6.12 33.26
CA SER A 197 -8.00 -7.14 32.44
C SER A 197 -6.63 -7.50 33.01
N SER A 198 -6.18 -8.74 32.79
CA SER A 198 -4.78 -9.10 33.02
C SER A 198 -3.89 -8.41 31.98
N ALA A 199 -2.58 -8.28 32.25
CA ALA A 199 -1.66 -7.66 31.28
C ALA A 199 -1.64 -8.35 29.90
N PRO A 200 -1.64 -9.69 29.79
CA PRO A 200 -1.81 -10.36 28.49
C PRO A 200 -3.13 -10.02 27.79
N ASP A 201 -4.26 -10.05 28.50
CA ASP A 201 -5.57 -9.76 27.89
C ASP A 201 -5.68 -8.28 27.46
N ALA A 202 -5.06 -7.37 28.22
CA ALA A 202 -4.99 -5.96 27.87
C ALA A 202 -4.14 -5.73 26.61
N ARG A 203 -3.03 -6.47 26.42
CA ARG A 203 -2.26 -6.41 25.16
C ARG A 203 -3.07 -6.92 23.99
N ALA A 204 -3.72 -8.08 24.13
CA ALA A 204 -4.61 -8.60 23.10
C ALA A 204 -5.73 -7.61 22.72
N THR A 205 -6.28 -6.88 23.71
CA THR A 205 -7.27 -5.81 23.48
C THR A 205 -6.66 -4.62 22.73
N ALA A 206 -5.43 -4.24 23.07
CA ALA A 206 -4.74 -3.13 22.40
C ALA A 206 -4.51 -3.40 20.91
N TRP A 207 -4.32 -4.66 20.53
CA TRP A 207 -4.07 -5.08 19.15
C TRP A 207 -5.32 -5.60 18.42
N SER A 208 -6.52 -5.47 19.00
CA SER A 208 -7.72 -6.12 18.46
C SER A 208 -8.14 -5.68 17.06
N ASP A 209 -7.60 -4.55 16.56
CA ASP A 209 -7.97 -3.98 15.26
C ASP A 209 -7.03 -4.44 14.13
N TRP A 210 -5.97 -5.17 14.49
CA TRP A 210 -5.05 -5.83 13.57
C TRP A 210 -5.41 -7.32 13.53
N ASN A 211 -6.00 -7.77 12.44
CA ASN A 211 -6.53 -9.13 12.35
C ASN A 211 -5.40 -10.16 12.44
N ALA A 212 -4.22 -9.87 11.90
CA ALA A 212 -3.00 -10.67 12.03
C ALA A 212 -2.59 -10.95 13.50
N CYS A 213 -3.02 -10.12 14.45
CA CYS A 213 -2.76 -10.32 15.88
C CYS A 213 -3.65 -11.37 16.55
N SER A 214 -4.78 -11.76 15.94
CA SER A 214 -5.77 -12.66 16.57
C SER A 214 -5.23 -14.06 16.86
N GLY A 215 -4.20 -14.51 16.13
CA GLY A 215 -3.50 -15.78 16.33
C GLY A 215 -2.46 -15.80 17.46
N GLY A 216 -2.19 -14.66 18.11
CA GLY A 216 -1.20 -14.53 19.18
C GLY A 216 0.21 -14.15 18.71
N GLU A 217 0.43 -13.97 17.41
CA GLU A 217 1.73 -13.58 16.84
C GLU A 217 2.22 -12.24 17.39
N CYS A 218 1.33 -11.27 17.61
CA CYS A 218 1.70 -9.98 18.19
C CYS A 218 2.20 -10.10 19.64
N ASP A 219 1.71 -11.05 20.45
CA ASP A 219 2.27 -11.27 21.79
C ASP A 219 3.68 -11.86 21.70
N THR A 220 3.93 -12.72 20.71
CA THR A 220 5.26 -13.27 20.43
C THR A 220 6.23 -12.17 20.00
N VAL A 221 5.83 -11.28 19.08
CA VAL A 221 6.65 -10.16 18.62
C VAL A 221 6.88 -9.16 19.74
N TYR A 222 5.87 -8.84 20.55
CA TYR A 222 5.99 -7.99 21.73
C TYR A 222 7.11 -8.49 22.66
N TRP A 223 7.12 -9.78 23.02
CA TRP A 223 8.16 -10.31 23.91
C TRP A 223 9.55 -10.33 23.29
N ARG A 224 9.67 -10.51 21.97
CA ARG A 224 10.94 -10.38 21.26
C ARG A 224 11.45 -8.94 21.31
N ALA A 225 10.62 -7.97 20.93
CA ALA A 225 10.97 -6.56 20.98
C ALA A 225 11.31 -6.11 22.41
N PHE A 226 10.55 -6.57 23.41
CA PHE A 226 10.79 -6.23 24.80
C PHE A 226 12.05 -6.88 25.39
N ASN A 227 12.28 -8.18 25.15
CA ASN A 227 13.42 -8.88 25.77
C ASN A 227 14.73 -8.64 25.02
N ASP A 228 14.69 -8.72 23.68
CA ASP A 228 15.88 -8.75 22.84
C ASP A 228 16.17 -7.38 22.18
N GLY A 229 15.15 -6.51 22.11
CA GLY A 229 15.23 -5.22 21.43
C GLY A 229 14.97 -5.32 19.93
N VAL A 230 15.02 -4.17 19.27
CA VAL A 230 14.84 -4.03 17.83
C VAL A 230 16.06 -3.34 17.25
N THR A 231 16.64 -3.90 16.19
CA THR A 231 17.83 -3.36 15.55
C THR A 231 17.43 -2.30 14.53
N ALA A 232 18.01 -1.10 14.65
CA ALA A 232 17.83 -0.04 13.68
C ALA A 232 18.52 -0.38 12.34
N ASP A 233 17.78 -0.25 11.24
CA ASP A 233 18.23 -0.44 9.87
C ASP A 233 18.24 0.91 9.14
N GLY A 234 19.42 1.36 8.71
CA GLY A 234 19.58 2.63 7.99
C GLY A 234 19.24 2.56 6.51
N ASN A 235 18.87 1.39 5.97
CA ASN A 235 18.56 1.20 4.55
C ASN A 235 17.06 1.31 4.24
N VAL A 236 16.22 1.39 5.27
CA VAL A 236 14.78 1.65 5.13
C VAL A 236 14.49 3.00 5.76
N ASP A 237 14.20 3.98 4.92
CA ASP A 237 13.90 5.34 5.33
C ASP A 237 12.46 5.48 5.84
N ARG A 238 12.11 6.71 6.24
CA ARG A 238 10.79 7.09 6.78
C ARG A 238 9.61 6.83 5.83
N TYR A 239 9.85 6.82 4.52
CA TYR A 239 8.83 6.69 3.48
C TYR A 239 8.89 5.34 2.76
N GLY A 240 9.85 4.48 3.08
CA GLY A 240 9.99 3.15 2.53
C GLY A 240 10.25 3.14 1.03
N GLY A 241 10.87 4.20 0.49
CA GLY A 241 11.10 4.40 -0.94
C GLY A 241 10.14 5.35 -1.62
N ALA A 242 9.01 5.72 -0.99
CA ALA A 242 8.14 6.75 -1.53
C ALA A 242 8.82 8.13 -1.45
N GLU A 243 8.52 9.00 -2.41
CA GLU A 243 9.23 10.25 -2.60
C GLU A 243 8.35 11.46 -2.23
N PRO A 244 8.74 12.29 -1.25
CA PRO A 244 8.05 13.55 -0.97
C PRO A 244 8.17 14.51 -2.15
N ARG A 245 7.04 15.10 -2.56
CA ARG A 245 6.93 16.04 -3.69
C ARG A 245 6.13 17.27 -3.30
N THR A 246 6.30 18.34 -4.06
CA THR A 246 5.38 19.47 -4.08
C THR A 246 4.55 19.42 -5.36
N CYS A 247 3.22 19.35 -5.23
CA CYS A 247 2.32 19.36 -6.38
C CYS A 247 1.43 20.58 -6.42
N GLU A 248 0.98 20.93 -7.63
CA GLU A 248 -0.21 21.76 -7.84
C GLU A 248 -1.39 20.88 -8.28
N TYR A 249 -2.51 20.98 -7.57
CA TYR A 249 -3.75 20.28 -7.86
C TYR A 249 -4.91 21.27 -7.73
N GLN A 250 -5.78 21.33 -8.74
CA GLN A 250 -6.92 22.28 -8.79
C GLN A 250 -6.57 23.75 -8.46
N GLY A 251 -5.36 24.19 -8.84
CA GLY A 251 -4.90 25.57 -8.64
C GLY A 251 -4.39 25.88 -7.23
N SER A 252 -4.22 24.88 -6.37
CA SER A 252 -3.60 25.00 -5.05
C SER A 252 -2.34 24.14 -4.95
N THR A 253 -1.40 24.54 -4.10
CA THR A 253 -0.15 23.81 -3.85
C THR A 253 -0.31 22.88 -2.65
N TYR A 254 0.19 21.65 -2.77
CA TYR A 254 0.13 20.62 -1.75
C TYR A 254 1.50 19.96 -1.56
N ASP A 255 1.75 19.52 -0.33
CA ASP A 255 2.71 18.45 -0.08
C ASP A 255 2.07 17.14 -0.53
N CYS A 256 2.79 16.38 -1.36
CA CYS A 256 2.35 15.09 -1.86
C CYS A 256 3.42 14.04 -1.59
N LEU A 257 3.02 12.78 -1.71
CA LEU A 257 3.93 11.66 -1.77
C LEU A 257 3.76 10.93 -3.11
N PHE A 258 4.83 10.74 -3.86
CA PHE A 258 4.87 9.88 -5.03
C PHE A 258 5.21 8.46 -4.59
N VAL A 259 4.34 7.51 -4.91
CA VAL A 259 4.44 6.11 -4.52
C VAL A 259 4.68 5.28 -5.77
N ASP A 260 5.85 4.65 -5.87
CA ASP A 260 6.18 3.66 -6.90
C ASP A 260 6.63 2.37 -6.21
N ILE A 261 5.91 1.28 -6.47
CA ILE A 261 6.20 -0.03 -5.89
C ILE A 261 7.57 -0.57 -6.30
N ALA A 262 8.13 -0.10 -7.42
CA ALA A 262 9.45 -0.51 -7.89
C ALA A 262 10.59 -0.01 -6.99
N ASP A 263 10.35 1.05 -6.21
CA ASP A 263 11.33 1.68 -5.33
C ASP A 263 11.18 1.24 -3.87
N ALA A 264 10.35 0.23 -3.60
CA ALA A 264 10.08 -0.24 -2.25
C ALA A 264 11.35 -0.69 -1.50
N GLN A 265 11.52 -0.13 -0.30
CA GLN A 265 12.60 -0.49 0.61
C GLN A 265 12.07 -1.44 1.69
N GLY A 266 12.91 -2.39 2.14
CA GLY A 266 12.56 -3.33 3.20
C GLY A 266 11.80 -4.55 2.69
N ALA A 267 10.80 -5.00 3.44
CA ALA A 267 9.95 -6.13 3.08
C ALA A 267 9.08 -5.76 1.87
N ASP A 268 9.18 -6.55 0.81
CA ASP A 268 8.62 -6.26 -0.52
C ASP A 268 7.73 -7.40 -1.04
N TRP A 269 7.37 -8.37 -0.20
CA TRP A 269 6.49 -9.49 -0.61
C TRP A 269 5.21 -8.95 -1.27
N TRP A 270 4.64 -7.88 -0.73
CA TRP A 270 3.44 -7.20 -1.22
C TRP A 270 3.61 -6.56 -2.61
N ALA A 271 4.84 -6.35 -3.07
CA ALA A 271 5.14 -5.86 -4.42
C ALA A 271 5.32 -7.01 -5.44
N ALA A 272 5.30 -8.27 -5.00
CA ALA A 272 5.32 -9.41 -5.91
C ALA A 272 3.95 -9.59 -6.60
N PRO A 273 3.91 -9.92 -7.90
CA PRO A 273 2.64 -10.08 -8.63
C PRO A 273 1.67 -11.08 -7.98
N ASP A 274 2.19 -12.22 -7.52
CA ASP A 274 1.39 -13.35 -7.02
C ASP A 274 1.20 -13.35 -5.49
N ALA A 275 1.65 -12.31 -4.78
CA ALA A 275 1.67 -12.28 -3.32
C ALA A 275 0.30 -12.08 -2.66
N GLY A 276 -0.74 -11.69 -3.40
CA GLY A 276 -2.06 -11.48 -2.83
C GLY A 276 -3.19 -11.45 -3.85
N ARG A 277 -4.36 -10.99 -3.38
CA ARG A 277 -5.64 -11.00 -4.10
C ARG A 277 -5.86 -9.75 -4.95
N SER A 278 -5.30 -8.61 -4.53
CA SER A 278 -5.42 -7.33 -5.22
C SER A 278 -4.41 -7.20 -6.37
N PRO A 279 -4.64 -6.37 -7.40
CA PRO A 279 -3.61 -6.05 -8.38
C PRO A 279 -2.47 -5.23 -7.75
N LEU A 280 -1.32 -5.19 -8.42
CA LEU A 280 -0.28 -4.24 -8.11
C LEU A 280 -0.70 -2.85 -8.63
N PRO A 281 -0.69 -1.80 -7.81
CA PRO A 281 -1.01 -0.48 -8.28
C PRO A 281 0.11 0.05 -9.20
N HIS A 282 -0.27 0.76 -10.25
CA HIS A 282 0.66 1.65 -10.96
C HIS A 282 1.12 2.79 -10.04
N PRO A 283 2.24 3.47 -10.38
CA PRO A 283 2.69 4.60 -9.58
C PRO A 283 1.61 5.67 -9.47
N PHE A 284 1.49 6.26 -8.28
CA PHE A 284 0.50 7.28 -7.99
C PHE A 284 1.03 8.32 -7.03
N TYR A 285 0.46 9.51 -7.11
CA TYR A 285 0.63 10.54 -6.12
C TYR A 285 -0.49 10.44 -5.09
N VAL A 286 -0.20 10.76 -3.84
CA VAL A 286 -1.21 10.94 -2.79
C VAL A 286 -1.04 12.30 -2.12
N LEU A 287 -2.16 12.98 -1.89
CA LEU A 287 -2.21 14.24 -1.14
C LEU A 287 -3.48 14.31 -0.28
N ARG A 288 -3.42 15.15 0.75
CA ARG A 288 -4.56 15.55 1.56
C ARG A 288 -5.15 16.82 0.98
N ASP A 289 -6.43 16.79 0.60
CA ASP A 289 -7.15 17.99 0.20
C ASP A 289 -8.16 18.41 1.28
N ASP A 290 -7.88 19.52 1.93
CA ASP A 290 -8.81 20.17 2.89
C ASP A 290 -9.64 21.29 2.22
N SER A 291 -9.54 21.44 0.90
CA SER A 291 -10.33 22.40 0.14
C SER A 291 -11.79 21.94 -0.02
N GLY A 292 -12.72 22.86 -0.20
CA GLY A 292 -14.13 22.51 -0.46
C GLY A 292 -15.01 22.20 0.76
N GLY A 293 -14.49 22.35 1.98
CA GLY A 293 -15.29 22.26 3.22
C GLY A 293 -15.42 20.85 3.82
N SER A 294 -14.72 19.87 3.25
CA SER A 294 -14.50 18.53 3.78
C SER A 294 -13.05 18.13 3.49
N THR A 295 -12.47 17.27 4.32
CA THR A 295 -11.16 16.67 4.03
C THR A 295 -11.32 15.39 3.21
N GLU A 296 -10.50 15.25 2.16
CA GLU A 296 -10.39 14.02 1.38
C GLU A 296 -8.92 13.61 1.16
N GLU A 297 -8.72 12.30 1.01
CA GLU A 297 -7.52 11.75 0.38
C GLU A 297 -7.71 11.78 -1.13
N VAL A 298 -6.72 12.30 -1.84
CA VAL A 298 -6.68 12.32 -3.30
C VAL A 298 -5.51 11.46 -3.74
N ARG A 299 -5.77 10.46 -4.59
CA ARG A 299 -4.74 9.70 -5.32
C ARG A 299 -4.81 10.02 -6.80
N VAL A 300 -3.68 10.41 -7.39
CA VAL A 300 -3.58 10.75 -8.81
C VAL A 300 -2.62 9.81 -9.50
N PHE A 301 -3.13 9.06 -10.47
CA PHE A 301 -2.35 8.24 -11.39
C PHE A 301 -2.11 9.07 -12.65
N LEU A 302 -0.87 9.50 -12.89
CA LEU A 302 -0.55 10.21 -14.12
C LEU A 302 -0.62 9.23 -15.31
N GLY A 303 -1.10 9.72 -16.46
CA GLY A 303 -1.22 8.92 -17.67
C GLY A 303 0.13 8.43 -18.20
N GLU A 304 1.20 9.18 -17.93
CA GLU A 304 2.58 8.83 -18.28
C GLU A 304 3.19 7.75 -17.37
N ASP A 305 2.82 7.69 -16.09
CA ASP A 305 3.29 6.66 -15.14
C ASP A 305 2.50 5.36 -15.25
N SER A 306 1.18 5.50 -15.39
CA SER A 306 0.26 4.35 -15.47
C SER A 306 0.18 3.74 -16.88
N GLY A 307 0.64 4.46 -17.91
CA GLY A 307 0.58 4.00 -19.30
C GLY A 307 -0.80 4.10 -19.95
N HIS A 308 -1.82 4.64 -19.26
CA HIS A 308 -3.20 4.73 -19.76
C HIS A 308 -3.47 5.97 -20.63
N GLY A 309 -2.48 6.84 -20.84
CA GLY A 309 -2.57 8.00 -21.74
C GLY A 309 -3.52 9.12 -21.29
N THR A 310 -4.15 8.96 -20.12
CA THR A 310 -4.93 9.99 -19.42
C THR A 310 -4.63 9.91 -17.93
N ASP A 311 -4.64 11.05 -17.26
CA ASP A 311 -4.58 11.09 -15.81
C ASP A 311 -5.90 10.59 -15.22
N VAL A 312 -5.80 9.98 -14.04
CA VAL A 312 -6.95 9.45 -13.29
C VAL A 312 -6.80 9.85 -11.84
N THR A 313 -7.84 10.46 -11.30
CA THR A 313 -7.92 10.77 -9.86
C THR A 313 -8.92 9.85 -9.19
N ALA A 314 -8.53 9.25 -8.07
CA ALA A 314 -9.43 8.65 -7.10
C ALA A 314 -9.47 9.52 -5.84
N THR A 315 -10.67 9.84 -5.33
CA THR A 315 -10.82 10.54 -4.05
C THR A 315 -11.58 9.71 -3.03
N ARG A 316 -11.17 9.82 -1.76
CA ARG A 316 -11.81 9.19 -0.60
C ARG A 316 -12.11 10.27 0.44
N PRO A 317 -13.36 10.51 0.82
CA PRO A 317 -13.65 11.43 1.92
C PRO A 317 -13.16 10.84 3.25
N PHE A 318 -12.62 11.68 4.12
CA PHE A 318 -12.28 11.26 5.49
C PHE A 318 -13.53 10.81 6.24
N GLY A 319 -13.40 9.77 7.07
CA GLY A 319 -14.52 9.04 7.68
C GLY A 319 -15.24 8.06 6.73
N GLY A 320 -14.85 7.96 5.46
CA GLY A 320 -15.39 7.02 4.48
C GLY A 320 -14.52 5.77 4.29
N ASP A 321 -15.17 4.62 4.11
CA ASP A 321 -14.51 3.36 3.74
C ASP A 321 -14.24 3.35 2.21
N ALA A 322 -13.00 3.14 1.80
CA ALA A 322 -12.63 3.12 0.38
C ALA A 322 -13.42 2.07 -0.42
N ARG A 323 -13.92 1.01 0.23
CA ARG A 323 -14.67 -0.05 -0.46
C ARG A 323 -16.02 0.43 -1.03
N ASP A 324 -16.54 1.57 -0.58
CA ASP A 324 -17.82 2.12 -1.07
C ASP A 324 -17.90 3.65 -1.22
N SER A 325 -16.86 4.39 -0.81
CA SER A 325 -16.88 5.87 -0.81
C SER A 325 -16.00 6.52 -1.87
N LEU A 326 -15.34 5.74 -2.73
CA LEU A 326 -14.43 6.29 -3.74
C LEU A 326 -15.16 6.98 -4.88
N THR A 327 -14.58 8.10 -5.32
CA THR A 327 -14.95 8.77 -6.58
C THR A 327 -13.78 8.76 -7.54
N TRP A 328 -13.99 8.21 -8.74
CA TRP A 328 -13.00 8.16 -9.81
C TRP A 328 -13.29 9.21 -10.88
N THR A 329 -12.28 9.97 -11.32
CA THR A 329 -12.41 11.04 -12.32
C THR A 329 -11.28 10.97 -13.35
N ASP A 330 -11.66 10.94 -14.63
CA ASP A 330 -10.74 11.00 -15.77
C ASP A 330 -10.28 12.42 -16.10
N GLY A 331 -9.05 12.53 -16.60
CA GLY A 331 -8.47 13.78 -17.10
C GLY A 331 -8.15 14.79 -16.00
N ARG A 332 -8.32 14.39 -14.74
CA ARG A 332 -7.91 15.17 -13.58
C ARG A 332 -6.54 14.69 -13.15
N GLY A 333 -5.53 15.47 -13.53
CA GLY A 333 -4.14 15.27 -13.13
C GLY A 333 -3.67 16.26 -12.06
N LEU A 334 -2.37 16.22 -11.81
CA LEU A 334 -1.64 17.22 -11.03
C LEU A 334 -0.38 17.65 -11.77
N CYS A 335 0.20 18.78 -11.37
CA CYS A 335 1.55 19.18 -11.76
C CYS A 335 2.50 18.87 -10.60
N ASP A 336 3.44 17.95 -10.77
CA ASP A 336 4.54 17.76 -9.83
C ASP A 336 5.61 18.82 -10.13
N THR A 337 5.66 19.85 -9.29
CA THR A 337 6.58 20.98 -9.44
C THR A 337 8.02 20.63 -9.04
N THR A 338 8.23 19.50 -8.37
CA THR A 338 9.55 19.02 -7.97
C THR A 338 10.31 18.49 -9.19
N GLU A 339 9.65 17.63 -9.96
CA GLU A 339 10.23 16.97 -11.15
C GLU A 339 9.81 17.64 -12.47
N GLY A 340 8.84 18.57 -12.43
CA GLY A 340 8.35 19.29 -13.61
C GLY A 340 7.55 18.40 -14.56
N ARG A 341 6.66 17.58 -14.01
CA ARG A 341 5.92 16.55 -14.75
C ARG A 341 4.42 16.55 -14.44
N GLY A 342 3.63 15.85 -15.26
CA GLY A 342 2.18 15.93 -15.23
C GLY A 342 1.63 17.20 -15.90
N ALA A 343 0.52 17.73 -15.39
CA ALA A 343 -0.24 18.83 -15.98
C ALA A 343 0.30 20.22 -15.60
N CYS A 344 1.59 20.45 -15.85
CA CYS A 344 2.25 21.75 -15.82
C CYS A 344 2.15 22.44 -17.21
#